data_AF-A0A5E9ARP0-F1
#
_entry.id   AF-A0A5E9ARP0-F1
#
_cell.length_a   1.000
_cell.length_b   1.000
_cell.length_c   1.000
_cell.angle_alpha   90.00
_cell.angle_beta   90.00
_cell.angle_gamma   90.00
#
_symmetry.space_group_name_H-M   'P 1'
#
loop_
_entity.id
_entity.type
_entity.pdbx_description
1 polymer ?
#
loop_
_entity_poly.entity_id
_entity_poly.type
_entity_poly.pdbx_seq_one_letter_code
_entity_poly.pdbx_strand_id
1 'polypeptide(L)'
;VNYNNAAGTAVSVNNGGTASTVSFANLAITTGGGNTAFTATNGGTVNVTTGSISANASQAVNLNGIAAGINFTSTTSGGGTNNVALTNVTGTVNLGTGALTGASGVAFLGSGGTATVTYGGSITKTSDGRTIDIQNRTGGTVTLSGAVSSTGLS
;
A
#
# COMPACT_ATOMS: atom_id res chain seq x y z
N VAL A 1 -16.30 7.44 -0.78
CA VAL A 1 -15.81 8.81 -1.07
C VAL A 1 -14.88 8.70 -2.27
N ASN A 2 -14.99 9.61 -3.26
CA ASN A 2 -14.10 9.64 -4.42
C ASN A 2 -13.18 10.86 -4.29
N TYR A 3 -11.88 10.64 -4.20
CA TYR A 3 -10.89 11.72 -4.12
C TYR A 3 -10.06 11.75 -5.41
N ASN A 4 -10.04 12.91 -6.07
CA ASN A 4 -9.17 13.21 -7.21
C ASN A 4 -8.43 14.50 -6.87
N ASN A 5 -7.20 14.39 -6.39
CA ASN A 5 -6.41 15.54 -5.95
C ASN A 5 -5.21 15.73 -6.89
N ALA A 6 -5.03 16.96 -7.39
CA ALA A 6 -3.93 17.35 -8.26
C ALA A 6 -2.68 17.81 -7.49
N ALA A 7 -2.75 17.99 -6.16
CA ALA A 7 -1.60 18.31 -5.31
C ALA A 7 -1.72 17.67 -3.90
N GLY A 8 -0.79 16.77 -3.56
CA GLY A 8 -0.73 16.09 -2.25
C GLY A 8 -1.32 14.67 -2.27
N THR A 9 -1.23 13.94 -1.15
CA THR A 9 -1.83 12.59 -1.03
C THR A 9 -3.34 12.67 -1.27
N ALA A 10 -3.90 11.73 -2.03
CA ALA A 10 -5.34 11.77 -2.33
C ALA A 10 -6.18 11.50 -1.07
N VAL A 11 -5.81 10.52 -0.26
CA VAL A 11 -6.41 10.26 1.06
C VAL A 11 -5.32 10.09 2.10
N SER A 12 -5.31 10.97 3.10
CA SER A 12 -4.37 10.92 4.22
C SER A 12 -5.13 10.83 5.54
N VAL A 13 -4.88 9.76 6.29
CA VAL A 13 -5.38 9.57 7.65
C VAL A 13 -4.20 9.69 8.62
N ASN A 14 -4.25 10.67 9.51
CA ASN A 14 -3.29 10.83 10.59
C ASN A 14 -4.06 10.79 11.91
N ASN A 15 -3.89 9.71 12.67
CA ASN A 15 -4.60 9.54 13.94
C ASN A 15 -3.94 10.30 15.11
N GLY A 16 -2.87 11.07 14.88
CA GLY A 16 -2.26 11.94 15.89
C GLY A 16 -1.65 11.19 17.07
N GLY A 17 -1.33 9.90 16.94
CA GLY A 17 -0.88 9.04 18.04
C GLY A 17 -2.01 8.58 18.95
N THR A 18 -3.27 8.87 18.60
CA THR A 18 -4.44 8.51 19.40
C THR A 18 -5.02 7.16 18.98
N ALA A 19 -5.72 6.50 19.89
CA ALA A 19 -6.46 5.25 19.61
C ALA A 19 -7.78 5.50 18.84
N SER A 20 -7.77 6.44 17.89
CA SER A 20 -8.94 6.77 17.06
C SER A 20 -9.23 5.68 16.03
N THR A 21 -10.49 5.59 15.59
CA THR A 21 -10.90 4.68 14.51
C THR A 21 -11.46 5.49 13.34
N VAL A 22 -10.89 5.29 12.15
CA VAL A 22 -11.41 5.83 10.89
C VAL A 22 -11.85 4.66 10.02
N SER A 23 -13.11 4.69 9.54
CA SER A 23 -13.67 3.58 8.76
C SER A 23 -14.32 4.08 7.48
N PHE A 24 -14.01 3.41 6.37
CA PHE A 24 -14.63 3.61 5.07
C PHE A 24 -15.41 2.36 4.68
N ALA A 25 -16.72 2.50 4.48
CA ALA A 25 -17.53 1.41 3.93
C ALA A 25 -17.13 1.10 2.47
N ASN A 26 -16.79 2.14 1.70
CA ASN A 26 -16.22 2.01 0.36
C ASN A 26 -15.24 3.17 0.09
N LEU A 27 -14.05 2.83 -0.41
CA LEU A 27 -13.01 3.79 -0.76
C LEU A 27 -12.41 3.52 -2.15
N ALA A 28 -12.77 4.35 -3.13
CA ALA A 28 -12.18 4.33 -4.46
C ALA A 28 -11.26 5.54 -4.65
N ILE A 29 -10.02 5.31 -5.05
CA ILE A 29 -9.02 6.36 -5.26
C ILE A 29 -8.44 6.24 -6.66
N THR A 30 -8.38 7.35 -7.38
CA THR A 30 -7.68 7.46 -8.66
C THR A 30 -6.77 8.67 -8.61
N THR A 31 -5.48 8.47 -8.90
CA THR A 31 -4.51 9.56 -9.00
C THR A 31 -3.89 9.58 -10.39
N GLY A 32 -3.82 10.79 -10.96
CA GLY A 32 -3.13 11.04 -12.24
C GLY A 32 -1.73 11.63 -12.08
N GLY A 33 -1.35 12.11 -10.89
CA GLY A 33 -0.07 12.76 -10.61
C GLY A 33 0.86 11.91 -9.73
N GLY A 34 2.04 12.46 -9.40
CA GLY A 34 3.10 11.76 -8.65
C GLY A 34 2.86 11.54 -7.16
N ASN A 35 1.64 11.78 -6.65
CA ASN A 35 1.33 11.74 -5.23
C ASN A 35 0.80 10.39 -4.75
N THR A 36 1.17 9.99 -3.52
CA THR A 36 0.67 8.76 -2.91
C THR A 36 -0.86 8.75 -2.87
N ALA A 37 -1.49 7.66 -3.28
CA ALA A 37 -2.95 7.58 -3.32
C ALA A 37 -3.55 7.45 -1.90
N PHE A 38 -3.06 6.51 -1.09
CA PHE A 38 -3.55 6.28 0.25
C PHE A 38 -2.43 6.28 1.29
N THR A 39 -2.57 7.11 2.30
CA THR A 39 -1.67 7.17 3.45
C THR A 39 -2.46 7.05 4.75
N ALA A 40 -1.98 6.20 5.66
CA ALA A 40 -2.50 6.13 7.02
C ALA A 40 -1.35 5.98 8.02
N THR A 41 -1.25 6.91 8.97
CA THR A 41 -0.12 6.97 9.91
C THR A 41 -0.54 7.33 11.33
N ASN A 42 0.43 7.14 12.24
CA ASN A 42 0.43 7.71 13.58
C ASN A 42 -0.64 7.10 14.51
N GLY A 43 -0.67 5.76 14.61
CA GLY A 43 -1.50 5.04 15.57
C GLY A 43 -2.95 4.80 15.12
N GLY A 44 -3.77 4.30 16.04
CA GLY A 44 -5.21 4.08 15.83
C GLY A 44 -5.53 2.95 14.84
N THR A 45 -6.83 2.83 14.52
CA THR A 45 -7.37 1.82 13.60
C THR A 45 -7.86 2.48 12.33
N VAL A 46 -7.53 1.90 11.18
CA VAL A 46 -8.07 2.33 9.88
C VAL A 46 -8.68 1.14 9.16
N ASN A 47 -9.98 1.25 8.88
CA ASN A 47 -10.76 0.21 8.20
C ASN A 47 -11.20 0.67 6.81
N VAL A 48 -11.08 -0.22 5.83
CA VAL A 48 -11.68 -0.10 4.51
C VAL A 48 -12.39 -1.41 4.23
N THR A 49 -13.73 -1.40 4.20
CA THR A 49 -14.50 -2.64 4.00
C THR A 49 -14.39 -3.15 2.56
N THR A 50 -14.37 -2.24 1.58
CA THR A 50 -14.16 -2.53 0.17
C THR A 50 -13.65 -1.28 -0.55
N GLY A 51 -13.09 -1.42 -1.75
CA GLY A 51 -12.60 -0.29 -2.53
C GLY A 51 -11.56 -0.67 -3.59
N SER A 52 -11.00 0.34 -4.25
CA SER A 52 -9.93 0.15 -5.23
C SER A 52 -8.98 1.35 -5.29
N ILE A 53 -7.73 1.11 -5.65
CA ILE A 53 -6.74 2.16 -5.91
C ILE A 53 -6.20 2.04 -7.35
N SER A 54 -6.22 3.15 -8.08
CA SER A 54 -5.61 3.30 -9.41
C SER A 54 -4.65 4.50 -9.42
N ALA A 55 -3.36 4.26 -9.17
CA ALA A 55 -2.33 5.28 -9.02
C ALA A 55 -1.26 5.18 -10.13
N ASN A 56 -1.55 5.67 -11.33
CA ASN A 56 -0.78 5.32 -12.53
C ASN A 56 0.65 5.89 -12.61
N ALA A 57 1.01 6.86 -11.77
CA ALA A 57 2.33 7.50 -11.79
C ALA A 57 2.93 7.64 -10.37
N SER A 58 2.35 6.99 -9.37
CA SER A 58 2.68 7.22 -7.97
C SER A 58 2.48 6.00 -7.09
N GLN A 59 2.94 6.11 -5.85
CA GLN A 59 2.73 5.10 -4.81
C GLN A 59 1.23 4.91 -4.55
N ALA A 60 0.78 3.66 -4.49
CA ALA A 60 -0.62 3.38 -4.15
C ALA A 60 -0.87 3.48 -2.64
N VAL A 61 -0.03 2.83 -1.83
CA VAL A 61 -0.29 2.63 -0.39
C VAL A 61 0.94 2.93 0.44
N ASN A 62 0.76 3.72 1.50
CA ASN A 62 1.74 3.94 2.55
C ASN A 62 1.09 3.88 3.94
N LEU A 63 1.31 2.78 4.67
CA LEU A 63 0.77 2.58 6.01
C LEU A 63 1.91 2.54 7.03
N ASN A 64 1.78 3.30 8.11
CA ASN A 64 2.81 3.35 9.15
C ASN A 64 2.23 3.40 10.56
N GLY A 65 2.46 2.33 11.34
CA GLY A 65 2.14 2.29 12.77
C GLY A 65 0.65 2.29 13.08
N ILE A 66 -0.18 1.69 12.22
CA ILE A 66 -1.63 1.58 12.39
C ILE A 66 -2.08 0.14 12.61
N ALA A 67 -3.24 -0.04 13.24
CA ALA A 67 -4.02 -1.28 13.14
C ALA A 67 -4.90 -1.22 11.88
N ALA A 68 -4.67 -2.14 10.94
CA ALA A 68 -5.39 -2.16 9.67
C ALA A 68 -6.54 -3.16 9.66
N GLY A 69 -7.69 -2.72 9.12
CA GLY A 69 -8.77 -3.56 8.64
C GLY A 69 -9.06 -3.22 7.19
N ILE A 70 -8.07 -3.37 6.31
CA ILE A 70 -8.12 -2.87 4.94
C ILE A 70 -8.42 -4.01 3.97
N ASN A 71 -9.45 -3.82 3.15
CA ASN A 71 -9.86 -4.75 2.12
C ASN A 71 -10.13 -3.98 0.81
N PHE A 72 -9.13 -3.94 -0.07
CA PHE A 72 -9.28 -3.47 -1.44
C PHE A 72 -9.50 -4.67 -2.38
N THR A 73 -10.33 -4.47 -3.40
CA THR A 73 -10.50 -5.45 -4.48
C THR A 73 -9.37 -5.35 -5.51
N SER A 74 -8.80 -4.15 -5.69
CA SER A 74 -7.63 -3.94 -6.52
C SER A 74 -6.77 -2.76 -6.05
N THR A 75 -5.46 -2.89 -6.24
CA THR A 75 -4.45 -1.88 -5.96
C THR A 75 -3.48 -1.82 -7.13
N THR A 76 -3.49 -0.72 -7.88
CA THR A 76 -2.57 -0.48 -9.00
C THR A 76 -1.71 0.76 -8.73
N SER A 77 -0.42 0.64 -9.02
CA SER A 77 0.58 1.69 -8.86
C SER A 77 1.54 1.65 -10.03
N GLY A 78 1.83 2.80 -10.64
CA GLY A 78 2.81 2.92 -11.72
C GLY A 78 4.05 3.74 -11.36
N GLY A 79 4.27 4.04 -10.08
CA GLY A 79 5.42 4.83 -9.66
C GLY A 79 5.63 4.95 -8.15
N GLY A 80 6.48 5.90 -7.77
CA GLY A 80 6.87 6.18 -6.39
C GLY A 80 8.17 5.48 -5.95
N THR A 81 8.67 5.80 -4.76
CA THR A 81 9.82 5.07 -4.18
C THR A 81 9.46 3.62 -3.90
N ASN A 82 8.27 3.39 -3.35
CA ASN A 82 7.64 2.08 -3.27
C ASN A 82 6.25 2.17 -3.87
N ASN A 83 5.77 1.11 -4.49
CA ASN A 83 4.36 1.05 -4.90
C ASN A 83 3.46 0.86 -3.68
N VAL A 84 3.92 0.00 -2.76
CA VAL A 84 3.28 -0.30 -1.47
C VAL A 84 4.36 -0.30 -0.39
N ALA A 85 4.13 0.45 0.68
CA ALA A 85 4.97 0.44 1.88
C ALA A 85 4.11 0.21 3.12
N LEU A 86 4.47 -0.82 3.90
CA LEU A 86 3.83 -1.20 5.15
C LEU A 86 4.87 -1.23 6.25
N THR A 87 4.80 -0.30 7.20
CA THR A 87 5.75 -0.21 8.31
C THR A 87 5.02 -0.32 9.64
N ASN A 88 5.40 -1.27 10.48
CA ASN A 88 4.81 -1.48 11.81
C ASN A 88 3.27 -1.61 11.79
N VAL A 89 2.72 -2.28 10.77
CA VAL A 89 1.27 -2.45 10.60
C VAL A 89 0.81 -3.74 11.27
N THR A 90 -0.34 -3.70 11.94
CA THR A 90 -1.01 -4.87 12.54
C THR A 90 -2.38 -5.10 11.89
N GLY A 91 -3.07 -6.20 12.22
CA GLY A 91 -4.39 -6.51 11.68
C GLY A 91 -4.36 -7.18 10.30
N THR A 92 -5.17 -6.70 9.36
CA THR A 92 -5.33 -7.26 8.01
C THR A 92 -5.19 -6.20 6.92
N VAL A 93 -4.42 -6.52 5.88
CA VAL A 93 -4.24 -5.69 4.70
C VAL A 93 -4.43 -6.57 3.46
N ASN A 94 -5.64 -6.62 2.93
CA ASN A 94 -5.90 -7.18 1.62
C ASN A 94 -5.87 -6.09 0.56
N LEU A 95 -4.92 -6.19 -0.36
CA LEU A 95 -4.72 -5.25 -1.47
C LEU A 95 -5.42 -5.72 -2.76
N GLY A 96 -5.98 -6.93 -2.77
CA GLY A 96 -6.69 -7.48 -3.92
C GLY A 96 -5.76 -7.82 -5.07
N THR A 97 -6.16 -7.52 -6.30
CA THR A 97 -5.37 -7.71 -7.53
C THR A 97 -4.83 -6.37 -8.07
N GLY A 98 -4.32 -6.33 -9.31
CA GLY A 98 -3.82 -5.12 -9.95
C GLY A 98 -2.40 -5.29 -10.48
N ALA A 99 -1.70 -4.19 -10.68
CA ALA A 99 -0.29 -4.16 -11.08
C ALA A 99 0.50 -3.14 -10.26
N LEU A 100 1.63 -3.57 -9.69
CA LEU A 100 2.62 -2.70 -9.07
C LEU A 100 3.82 -2.59 -10.01
N THR A 101 4.04 -1.41 -10.57
CA THR A 101 5.12 -1.14 -11.54
C THR A 101 5.79 0.21 -11.30
N GLY A 102 6.95 0.44 -11.92
CA GLY A 102 7.57 1.76 -11.96
C GLY A 102 8.16 2.28 -10.63
N ALA A 103 8.27 1.44 -9.60
CA ALA A 103 8.95 1.83 -8.37
C ALA A 103 10.44 2.14 -8.62
N SER A 104 10.95 3.24 -8.05
CA SER A 104 12.39 3.56 -8.10
C SER A 104 13.19 2.85 -7.01
N GLY A 105 12.56 2.60 -5.85
CA GLY A 105 13.06 1.74 -4.77
C GLY A 105 12.36 0.39 -4.79
N VAL A 106 12.12 -0.22 -3.63
CA VAL A 106 11.45 -1.54 -3.54
C VAL A 106 9.99 -1.41 -3.95
N ALA A 107 9.49 -2.23 -4.88
CA ALA A 107 8.09 -2.16 -5.31
C ALA A 107 7.12 -2.47 -4.16
N PHE A 108 7.37 -3.56 -3.43
CA PHE A 108 6.60 -3.94 -2.25
C PHE A 108 7.50 -4.02 -1.01
N LEU A 109 7.30 -3.10 -0.06
CA LEU A 109 8.01 -3.05 1.20
C LEU A 109 7.09 -3.44 2.37
N GLY A 110 7.51 -4.45 3.13
CA GLY A 110 6.93 -4.81 4.42
C GLY A 110 8.00 -4.80 5.51
N SER A 111 7.91 -3.89 6.48
CA SER A 111 8.88 -3.75 7.56
C SER A 111 8.20 -3.76 8.92
N GLY A 112 8.61 -4.66 9.81
CA GLY A 112 8.03 -4.78 11.14
C GLY A 112 6.57 -5.28 11.15
N GLY A 113 5.92 -5.13 12.31
CA GLY A 113 4.50 -5.40 12.47
C GLY A 113 4.10 -6.88 12.42
N THR A 114 2.79 -7.10 12.50
CA THR A 114 2.14 -8.43 12.59
C THR A 114 0.95 -8.58 11.65
N ALA A 115 0.71 -7.62 10.74
CA ALA A 115 -0.43 -7.67 9.84
C ALA A 115 -0.40 -8.91 8.93
N THR A 116 -1.56 -9.52 8.71
CA THR A 116 -1.76 -10.49 7.62
C THR A 116 -1.98 -9.72 6.33
N VAL A 117 -1.10 -9.90 5.36
CA VAL A 117 -1.08 -9.12 4.11
C VAL A 117 -1.29 -10.04 2.92
N THR A 118 -2.20 -9.66 2.01
CA THR A 118 -2.49 -10.41 0.79
C THR A 118 -2.49 -9.49 -0.43
N TYR A 119 -1.83 -9.91 -1.51
CA TYR A 119 -1.88 -9.26 -2.81
C TYR A 119 -1.72 -10.29 -3.93
N GLY A 120 -2.70 -10.37 -4.83
CA GLY A 120 -2.73 -11.29 -5.97
C GLY A 120 -2.43 -10.65 -7.31
N GLY A 121 -2.07 -9.36 -7.33
CA GLY A 121 -1.69 -8.66 -8.56
C GLY A 121 -0.23 -8.88 -8.94
N SER A 122 0.16 -8.41 -10.14
CA SER A 122 1.55 -8.49 -10.57
C SER A 122 2.42 -7.47 -9.85
N ILE A 123 3.70 -7.81 -9.69
CA ILE A 123 4.74 -6.92 -9.17
C ILE A 123 5.88 -6.94 -10.18
N THR A 124 6.14 -5.81 -10.83
CA THR A 124 7.21 -5.69 -11.84
C THR A 124 8.09 -4.49 -11.50
N LYS A 125 9.39 -4.72 -11.41
CA LYS A 125 10.37 -3.65 -11.21
C LYS A 125 11.47 -3.73 -12.26
N THR A 126 11.70 -2.60 -12.91
CA THR A 126 12.72 -2.48 -13.96
C THR A 126 13.95 -1.68 -13.52
N SER A 127 13.86 -0.97 -12.40
CA SER A 127 14.98 -0.28 -11.75
C SER A 127 15.83 -1.28 -10.94
N ASP A 128 17.05 -0.87 -10.59
CA ASP A 128 17.98 -1.72 -9.84
C ASP A 128 17.54 -1.97 -8.38
N GLY A 129 18.02 -3.08 -7.81
CA GLY A 129 17.81 -3.53 -6.45
C GLY A 129 16.57 -4.42 -6.26
N ARG A 130 16.26 -4.72 -4.99
CA ARG A 130 15.20 -5.64 -4.61
C ARG A 130 13.81 -5.19 -5.10
N THR A 131 13.05 -6.13 -5.67
CA THR A 131 11.64 -5.92 -6.07
C THR A 131 10.70 -6.00 -4.88
N ILE A 132 10.92 -6.96 -3.99
CA ILE A 132 10.16 -7.16 -2.76
C ILE A 132 11.16 -7.16 -1.61
N ASP A 133 10.81 -6.51 -0.51
CA ASP A 133 11.59 -6.50 0.72
C ASP A 133 10.68 -6.68 1.91
N ILE A 134 10.85 -7.81 2.61
CA ILE A 134 10.09 -8.17 3.79
C ILE A 134 11.09 -8.37 4.93
N GLN A 135 11.05 -7.48 5.91
CA GLN A 135 12.07 -7.42 6.96
C GLN A 135 11.47 -7.14 8.34
N ASN A 136 12.19 -7.56 9.39
CA ASN A 136 11.91 -7.22 10.79
C ASN A 136 10.51 -7.58 11.32
N ARG A 137 9.74 -8.42 10.61
CA ARG A 137 8.40 -8.83 11.01
C ARG A 137 8.44 -9.69 12.27
N THR A 138 7.45 -9.51 13.15
CA THR A 138 7.34 -10.26 14.41
C THR A 138 6.17 -11.23 14.42
N GLY A 139 5.35 -11.26 13.36
CA GLY A 139 4.22 -12.17 13.22
C GLY A 139 3.43 -11.93 11.93
N GLY A 140 2.28 -12.59 11.80
CA GLY A 140 1.39 -12.52 10.63
C GLY A 140 2.02 -13.11 9.36
N THR A 141 1.24 -13.18 8.28
CA THR A 141 1.69 -13.69 6.97
C THR A 141 1.75 -12.58 5.93
N VAL A 142 2.57 -12.79 4.89
CA VAL A 142 2.54 -12.00 3.65
C VAL A 142 2.37 -12.98 2.51
N THR A 143 1.26 -12.90 1.80
CA THR A 143 0.94 -13.75 0.65
C THR A 143 0.92 -12.90 -0.60
N LEU A 144 1.89 -13.15 -1.48
CA LEU A 144 1.99 -12.55 -2.81
C LEU A 144 1.78 -13.68 -3.82
N SER A 145 0.63 -13.70 -4.50
CA SER A 145 0.25 -14.82 -5.37
C SER A 145 0.26 -14.48 -6.87
N GLY A 146 0.44 -13.22 -7.23
CA GLY A 146 0.61 -12.80 -8.61
C GLY A 146 2.06 -12.95 -9.11
N ALA A 147 2.25 -12.73 -10.41
CA ALA A 147 3.58 -12.81 -11.03
C ALA A 147 4.53 -11.73 -10.49
N VAL A 148 5.76 -12.13 -10.21
CA VAL A 148 6.86 -11.23 -9.81
C VAL A 148 7.91 -11.21 -10.91
N SER A 149 8.28 -10.02 -11.38
CA SER A 149 9.31 -9.83 -12.41
C SER A 149 10.27 -8.72 -12.00
N SER A 150 11.57 -8.99 -12.15
CA SER A 150 12.65 -8.05 -11.92
C SER A 150 13.55 -8.05 -13.14
N THR A 151 13.72 -6.91 -13.80
CA THR A 151 14.62 -6.78 -14.95
C THR A 151 15.77 -5.80 -14.73
N GLY A 152 15.78 -5.09 -13.59
CA GLY A 152 16.93 -4.31 -13.14
C GLY A 152 18.00 -5.19 -12.51
N LEU A 153 19.20 -4.65 -12.34
CA LEU A 153 20.29 -5.35 -11.67
C LEU A 153 19.92 -5.60 -10.20
N SER A 154 20.05 -6.84 -9.72
CA SER A 154 19.63 -7.24 -8.36
C SER A 154 20.72 -7.07 -7.31
#